data_AF-S2KNZ7-F1
#
_entry.id   AF-S2KNZ7-F1
#
_cell.length_a   1.000
_cell.length_b   1.000
_cell.length_c   1.000
_cell.angle_alpha   90.00
_cell.angle_beta   90.00
_cell.angle_gamma   90.00
#
_symmetry.space_group_name_H-M   'P 1'
#
loop_
_entity.id
_entity.type
_entity.pdbx_description
1 polymer ?
#
loop_
_entity_poly.entity_id
_entity_poly.type
_entity_poly.pdbx_seq_one_letter_code
_entity_poly.pdbx_strand_id
1 'polypeptide(L)'
;MDQLFDALGVLFGWKFTGQWGAFDESGVWMAELAFLTRRHLELGIQRCREAVQEATRTGNESWPPQPAAFAVLCEPRPEDFGIPGLEEAWREVCAHAHEPTQWHWSHEAVRMAGSAVGWWDLTHSTALSAWSRLERHFTQEYGALINRLMNGEQLVAYALLESDRNRSPADLAERAGHAAVNRAVKAAGLPHRMSSAHGLTALRNAVGKT
;
A
#
# COMPACT_ATOMS: atom_id res chain seq x y z
N MET A 1 22.12 -5.91 11.16
CA MET A 1 23.37 -5.21 10.78
C MET A 1 24.45 -6.21 10.41
N ASP A 2 24.69 -7.25 11.20
CA ASP A 2 25.70 -8.27 10.88
C ASP A 2 25.51 -8.90 9.50
N GLN A 3 24.28 -9.32 9.17
CA GLN A 3 23.94 -9.85 7.83
C GLN A 3 24.21 -8.86 6.68
N LEU A 4 24.13 -7.55 6.93
CA LEU A 4 24.44 -6.52 5.92
C LEU A 4 25.96 -6.45 5.69
N PHE A 5 26.74 -6.43 6.77
CA PHE A 5 28.21 -6.42 6.70
C PHE A 5 28.76 -7.70 6.07
N ASP A 6 28.17 -8.85 6.39
CA ASP A 6 28.50 -10.12 5.72
C ASP A 6 28.23 -10.04 4.22
N ALA A 7 27.05 -9.54 3.82
CA ALA A 7 26.68 -9.43 2.41
C ALA A 7 27.60 -8.46 1.64
N LEU A 8 27.89 -7.29 2.19
CA LEU A 8 28.79 -6.30 1.58
C LEU A 8 30.25 -6.79 1.59
N GLY A 9 30.66 -7.51 2.64
CA GLY A 9 31.95 -8.18 2.73
C GLY A 9 32.13 -9.25 1.65
N VAL A 10 31.09 -10.02 1.34
CA VAL A 10 31.11 -10.98 0.23
C VAL A 10 31.18 -10.28 -1.13
N LEU A 11 30.46 -9.16 -1.32
CA LEU A 11 30.41 -8.44 -2.60
C LEU A 11 31.71 -7.70 -2.94
N PHE A 12 32.33 -7.05 -1.96
CA PHE A 12 33.46 -6.15 -2.18
C PHE A 12 34.78 -6.68 -1.58
N GLY A 13 34.72 -7.74 -0.78
CA GLY A 13 35.88 -8.39 -0.17
C GLY A 13 36.67 -7.44 0.74
N TRP A 14 38.00 -7.50 0.59
CA TRP A 14 38.95 -6.72 1.38
C TRP A 14 38.74 -5.20 1.26
N LYS A 15 38.15 -4.70 0.16
CA LYS A 15 37.88 -3.27 -0.01
C LYS A 15 36.86 -2.76 1.00
N PHE A 16 35.85 -3.58 1.32
CA PHE A 16 34.85 -3.24 2.31
C PHE A 16 35.38 -3.47 3.73
N THR A 17 35.93 -4.65 4.00
CA THR A 17 36.43 -4.98 5.34
C THR A 17 37.63 -4.12 5.76
N GLY A 18 38.45 -3.67 4.81
CA GLY A 18 39.56 -2.75 5.06
C GLY A 18 39.11 -1.33 5.39
N GLN A 19 37.96 -0.88 4.88
CA GLN A 19 37.43 0.46 5.18
C GLN A 19 36.55 0.48 6.43
N TRP A 20 35.71 -0.54 6.62
CA TRP A 20 34.64 -0.53 7.62
C TRP A 20 34.74 -1.63 8.67
N GLY A 21 35.65 -2.59 8.51
CA GLY A 21 35.75 -3.76 9.38
C GLY A 21 34.74 -4.86 9.05
N ALA A 22 34.69 -5.87 9.92
CA ALA A 22 33.76 -7.00 9.80
C ALA A 22 32.36 -6.70 10.37
N PHE A 23 32.24 -5.66 11.18
CA PHE A 23 30.99 -5.20 11.78
C PHE A 23 31.06 -3.68 12.01
N ASP A 24 29.92 -3.04 12.27
CA ASP A 24 29.86 -1.61 12.49
C ASP A 24 30.38 -1.21 13.89
N GLU A 25 31.70 -1.18 14.06
CA GLU A 25 32.34 -0.77 15.32
C GLU A 25 32.04 0.71 15.66
N SER A 26 31.92 1.55 14.63
CA SER A 26 31.71 2.99 14.77
C SER A 26 30.25 3.40 15.03
N GLY A 27 29.29 2.54 14.71
CA GLY A 27 27.87 2.84 14.76
C GLY A 27 27.35 3.73 13.61
N VAL A 28 28.21 4.13 12.66
CA VAL A 28 27.83 5.05 11.57
C VAL A 28 26.83 4.41 10.63
N TRP A 29 27.03 3.13 10.28
CA TRP A 29 26.09 2.41 9.42
C TRP A 29 24.75 2.22 10.12
N MET A 30 24.76 1.93 11.41
CA MET A 30 23.54 1.81 12.20
C MET A 30 22.78 3.13 12.26
N ALA A 31 23.47 4.26 12.48
CA ALA A 31 22.86 5.58 12.52
C ALA A 31 22.21 5.97 11.18
N GLU A 32 22.94 5.78 10.07
CA GLU A 32 22.46 6.13 8.73
C GLU A 32 21.35 5.22 8.20
N LEU A 33 21.26 3.99 8.71
CA LEU A 33 20.28 3.00 8.22
C LEU A 33 19.18 2.69 9.24
N ALA A 34 19.17 3.37 10.40
CA ALA A 34 18.24 3.09 11.50
C ALA A 34 16.75 3.18 11.10
N PHE A 35 16.44 4.02 10.11
CA PHE A 35 15.07 4.24 9.63
C PHE A 35 14.66 3.27 8.51
N LEU A 36 15.56 2.42 8.02
CA LEU A 36 15.30 1.52 6.91
C LEU A 36 14.82 0.16 7.38
N THR A 37 13.85 -0.39 6.65
CA THR A 37 13.36 -1.74 6.89
C THR A 37 14.31 -2.78 6.29
N ARG A 38 14.23 -4.03 6.76
CA ARG A 38 15.00 -5.15 6.19
C ARG A 38 14.86 -5.25 4.66
N ARG A 39 13.66 -5.03 4.14
CA ARG A 39 13.37 -5.09 2.70
C ARG A 39 14.13 -4.00 1.92
N HIS A 40 14.21 -2.79 2.48
CA HIS A 40 14.99 -1.70 1.88
C HIS A 40 16.49 -2.03 1.84
N LEU A 41 17.01 -2.65 2.91
CA LEU A 41 18.42 -3.10 2.93
C LEU A 41 18.70 -4.20 1.90
N GLU A 42 17.80 -5.17 1.76
CA GLU A 42 17.89 -6.22 0.74
C GLU A 42 17.91 -5.64 -0.67
N LEU A 43 17.13 -4.59 -0.93
CA LEU A 43 17.14 -3.85 -2.18
C LEU A 43 18.49 -3.15 -2.44
N GLY A 44 19.02 -2.46 -1.43
CA GLY A 44 20.34 -1.82 -1.54
C GLY A 44 21.45 -2.83 -1.86
N ILE A 45 21.44 -4.00 -1.21
CA ILE A 45 22.39 -5.09 -1.48
C ILE A 45 22.26 -5.59 -2.93
N GLN A 46 21.04 -5.75 -3.42
CA GLN A 46 20.80 -6.20 -4.79
C GLN A 46 21.36 -5.21 -5.82
N ARG A 47 21.16 -3.90 -5.62
CA ARG A 47 21.72 -2.86 -6.48
C ARG A 47 23.25 -2.81 -6.41
N CYS A 48 23.85 -3.01 -5.23
CA CYS A 48 25.31 -3.15 -5.12
C CYS A 48 25.82 -4.33 -5.96
N ARG A 49 25.11 -5.47 -5.95
CA ARG A 49 25.47 -6.64 -6.76
C ARG A 49 25.40 -6.33 -8.25
N GLU A 50 24.37 -5.65 -8.71
CA GLU A 50 24.22 -5.23 -10.11
C GLU A 50 25.35 -4.27 -10.53
N ALA A 51 25.69 -3.31 -9.68
CA ALA A 51 26.82 -2.41 -9.93
C ALA A 51 28.16 -3.14 -10.03
N VAL A 52 28.40 -4.16 -9.19
CA VAL A 52 29.61 -5.01 -9.26
C VAL A 52 29.63 -5.83 -10.55
N GLN A 53 28.49 -6.40 -10.95
CA GLN A 53 28.37 -7.17 -12.19
C GLN A 53 28.61 -6.30 -13.43
N GLU A 54 28.05 -5.09 -13.47
CA GLU A 54 28.25 -4.15 -14.58
C GLU A 54 29.71 -3.67 -14.66
N ALA A 55 30.32 -3.33 -13.52
CA ALA A 55 31.73 -2.98 -13.47
C ALA A 55 32.60 -4.12 -14.02
N THR A 56 32.33 -5.36 -13.59
CA THR A 56 33.02 -6.55 -14.12
C THR A 56 32.85 -6.71 -15.62
N ARG A 57 31.64 -6.50 -16.15
CA ARG A 57 31.33 -6.60 -17.58
C ARG A 57 32.07 -5.54 -18.42
N THR A 58 32.17 -4.33 -17.89
CA THR A 58 32.85 -3.19 -18.54
C THR A 58 34.36 -3.16 -18.31
N GLY A 59 34.90 -4.10 -17.53
CA GLY A 59 36.31 -4.11 -17.12
C GLY A 59 36.68 -3.01 -16.12
N ASN A 60 35.68 -2.34 -15.53
CA ASN A 60 35.87 -1.34 -14.50
C ASN A 60 35.87 -1.97 -13.10
N GLU A 61 36.41 -1.22 -12.15
CA GLU A 61 36.44 -1.62 -10.76
C GLU A 61 35.24 -1.05 -9.99
N SER A 62 34.54 -1.91 -9.24
CA SER A 62 33.48 -1.48 -8.32
C SER A 62 34.03 -1.29 -6.91
N TRP A 63 33.63 -0.20 -6.26
CA TRP A 63 34.01 0.17 -4.90
C TRP A 63 32.80 0.13 -3.96
N PRO A 64 32.99 -0.27 -2.69
CA PRO A 64 31.92 -0.24 -1.70
C PRO A 64 31.36 1.19 -1.53
N PRO A 65 30.04 1.34 -1.38
CA PRO A 65 29.42 2.64 -1.18
C PRO A 65 29.72 3.21 0.22
N GLN A 66 29.66 4.52 0.34
CA GLN A 66 29.56 5.20 1.64
C GLN A 66 28.20 4.91 2.28
N PRO A 67 28.08 4.92 3.63
CA PRO A 67 26.81 4.63 4.33
C PRO A 67 25.63 5.43 3.80
N ALA A 68 25.79 6.75 3.62
CA ALA A 68 24.76 7.62 3.06
C ALA A 68 24.41 7.29 1.60
N ALA A 69 25.41 6.93 0.78
CA ALA A 69 25.16 6.51 -0.60
C ALA A 69 24.43 5.16 -0.65
N PHE A 70 24.73 4.25 0.29
CA PHE A 70 24.01 3.00 0.44
C PHE A 70 22.56 3.23 0.88
N ALA A 71 22.29 4.18 1.77
CA ALA A 71 20.92 4.54 2.16
C ALA A 71 20.08 4.97 0.94
N VAL A 72 20.65 5.76 0.03
CA VAL A 72 20.00 6.12 -1.25
C VAL A 72 19.75 4.89 -2.13
N LEU A 73 20.68 3.93 -2.16
CA LEU A 73 20.46 2.67 -2.87
C LEU A 73 19.37 1.81 -2.23
N CYS A 74 19.03 2.02 -0.96
CA CYS A 74 17.93 1.33 -0.29
C CYS A 74 16.56 1.97 -0.57
N GLU A 75 16.51 3.15 -1.21
CA GLU A 75 15.25 3.81 -1.52
C GLU A 75 14.45 2.99 -2.54
N PRO A 76 13.20 2.63 -2.21
CA PRO A 76 12.34 1.85 -3.09
C PRO A 76 12.00 2.67 -4.34
N ARG A 77 12.30 2.12 -5.52
CA ARG A 77 11.81 2.64 -6.80
C ARG A 77 10.67 1.76 -7.28
N PRO A 78 9.70 2.31 -8.04
CA PRO A 78 8.61 1.52 -8.62
C PRO A 78 9.12 0.29 -9.39
N GLU A 79 10.21 0.45 -10.15
CA GLU A 79 10.78 -0.63 -10.96
C GLU A 79 11.18 -1.86 -10.12
N ASP A 80 11.64 -1.68 -8.88
CA ASP A 80 12.12 -2.80 -8.05
C ASP A 80 11.01 -3.73 -7.57
N PHE A 81 9.76 -3.28 -7.65
CA PHE A 81 8.58 -4.05 -7.29
C PHE A 81 7.88 -4.64 -8.53
N GLY A 82 8.50 -4.51 -9.72
CA GLY A 82 7.87 -4.87 -10.98
C GLY A 82 6.68 -3.98 -11.34
N ILE A 83 6.61 -2.78 -10.75
CA ILE A 83 5.55 -1.82 -11.05
C ILE A 83 5.91 -1.11 -12.36
N PRO A 84 5.08 -1.21 -13.41
CA PRO A 84 5.35 -0.51 -14.66
C PRO A 84 5.29 1.01 -14.48
N GLY A 85 5.97 1.74 -15.37
CA GLY A 85 5.84 3.20 -15.41
C GLY A 85 4.40 3.63 -15.69
N LEU A 86 4.02 4.85 -15.32
CA LEU A 86 2.64 5.36 -15.50
C LEU A 86 2.16 5.22 -16.96
N GLU A 87 3.01 5.59 -17.91
CA GLU A 87 2.69 5.53 -19.35
C GLU A 87 2.52 4.08 -19.84
N GLU A 88 3.37 3.17 -19.38
CA GLU A 88 3.29 1.75 -19.72
C GLU A 88 2.03 1.11 -19.12
N ALA A 89 1.74 1.43 -17.86
CA ALA A 89 0.54 0.99 -17.15
C ALA A 89 -0.73 1.49 -17.84
N TRP A 90 -0.75 2.77 -18.24
CA TRP A 90 -1.88 3.35 -18.95
C TRP A 90 -2.10 2.69 -20.31
N ARG A 91 -1.02 2.45 -21.06
CA ARG A 91 -1.07 1.76 -22.35
C ARG A 91 -1.60 0.33 -22.21
N GLU A 92 -1.15 -0.40 -21.21
CA GLU A 92 -1.63 -1.75 -20.90
C GLU A 92 -3.14 -1.76 -20.60
N VAL A 93 -3.60 -0.82 -19.76
CA VAL A 93 -5.02 -0.65 -19.42
C VAL A 93 -5.85 -0.37 -20.67
N CYS A 94 -5.41 0.56 -21.52
CA CYS A 94 -6.13 0.88 -22.75
C CYS A 94 -6.19 -0.32 -23.71
N ALA A 95 -5.12 -1.09 -23.81
CA ALA A 95 -5.06 -2.25 -24.70
C ALA A 95 -5.95 -3.40 -24.23
N HIS A 96 -6.05 -3.63 -22.91
CA HIS A 96 -6.67 -4.85 -22.35
C HIS A 96 -7.96 -4.61 -21.56
N ALA A 97 -8.49 -3.38 -21.55
CA ALA A 97 -9.75 -3.04 -20.87
C ALA A 97 -10.98 -3.84 -21.35
N HIS A 98 -10.92 -4.45 -22.54
CA HIS A 98 -12.01 -5.28 -23.07
C HIS A 98 -12.11 -6.66 -22.39
N GLU A 99 -11.01 -7.19 -21.84
CA GLU A 99 -10.96 -8.50 -21.18
C GLU A 99 -10.15 -8.46 -19.86
N PRO A 100 -10.58 -7.64 -18.87
CA PRO A 100 -9.78 -7.35 -17.69
C PRO A 100 -9.59 -8.55 -16.74
N THR A 101 -10.41 -9.59 -16.87
CA THR A 101 -10.33 -10.82 -16.05
C THR A 101 -9.48 -11.92 -16.70
N GLN A 102 -9.30 -11.89 -18.02
CA GLN A 102 -8.54 -12.91 -18.75
C GLN A 102 -7.09 -12.48 -19.00
N TRP A 103 -6.82 -11.18 -18.96
CA TRP A 103 -5.48 -10.63 -19.16
C TRP A 103 -4.55 -10.85 -17.96
N HIS A 104 -3.28 -11.14 -18.25
CA HIS A 104 -2.22 -11.23 -17.26
C HIS A 104 -1.58 -9.86 -17.08
N TRP A 105 -2.08 -9.13 -16.09
CA TRP A 105 -1.62 -7.77 -15.79
C TRP A 105 -0.16 -7.75 -15.31
N SER A 106 0.62 -6.78 -15.80
CA SER A 106 2.02 -6.57 -15.37
C SER A 106 2.14 -6.40 -13.86
N HIS A 107 1.17 -5.72 -13.24
CA HIS A 107 1.09 -5.59 -11.79
C HIS A 107 -0.37 -5.41 -11.34
N GLU A 108 -0.71 -5.91 -10.15
CA GLU A 108 -2.07 -5.84 -9.60
C GLU A 108 -2.56 -4.39 -9.42
N ALA A 109 -1.65 -3.47 -9.12
CA ALA A 109 -1.95 -2.02 -9.07
C ALA A 109 -2.50 -1.48 -10.40
N VAL A 110 -2.03 -1.99 -11.54
CA VAL A 110 -2.50 -1.59 -12.88
C VAL A 110 -3.95 -2.01 -13.07
N ARG A 111 -4.25 -3.27 -12.72
CA ARG A 111 -5.61 -3.82 -12.75
C ARG A 111 -6.56 -3.06 -11.82
N MET A 112 -6.13 -2.78 -10.59
CA MET A 112 -6.93 -2.05 -9.61
C MET A 112 -7.20 -0.61 -10.05
N ALA A 113 -6.18 0.10 -10.57
CA ALA A 113 -6.34 1.45 -11.09
C ALA A 113 -7.28 1.49 -12.30
N GLY A 114 -7.14 0.55 -13.25
CA GLY A 114 -8.04 0.45 -14.39
C GLY A 114 -9.49 0.13 -13.96
N SER A 115 -9.67 -0.69 -12.93
CA SER A 115 -10.98 -0.99 -12.36
C SER A 115 -11.61 0.24 -11.68
N ALA A 116 -10.82 1.10 -11.06
CA ALA A 116 -11.29 2.34 -10.43
C ALA A 116 -11.71 3.37 -11.49
N VAL A 117 -11.02 3.41 -12.63
CA VAL A 117 -11.40 4.25 -13.78
C VAL A 117 -12.67 3.75 -14.46
N GLY A 118 -12.85 2.43 -14.53
CA GLY A 118 -14.03 1.78 -15.10
C GLY A 118 -13.77 1.19 -16.48
N TRP A 119 -13.84 -0.13 -16.58
CA TRP A 119 -13.60 -0.87 -17.83
C TRP A 119 -14.57 -0.49 -18.96
N TRP A 120 -15.81 -0.19 -18.62
CA TRP A 120 -16.82 0.21 -19.60
C TRP A 120 -16.47 1.57 -20.24
N ASP A 121 -16.07 2.55 -19.42
CA ASP A 121 -15.68 3.87 -19.91
C ASP A 121 -14.41 3.81 -20.78
N LEU A 122 -13.45 2.96 -20.40
CA LEU A 122 -12.22 2.72 -21.16
C LEU A 122 -12.48 2.06 -22.52
N THR A 123 -13.55 1.29 -22.67
CA THR A 123 -13.85 0.56 -23.91
C THR A 123 -14.84 1.27 -24.83
N HIS A 124 -15.72 2.10 -24.29
CA HIS A 124 -16.83 2.73 -25.03
C HIS A 124 -16.64 4.23 -25.26
N SER A 125 -15.59 4.84 -24.71
CA SER A 125 -15.29 6.26 -24.91
C SER A 125 -14.69 6.54 -26.29
N THR A 126 -15.35 7.40 -27.07
CA THR A 126 -14.88 7.82 -28.42
C THR A 126 -14.41 9.27 -28.49
N ALA A 127 -14.71 10.08 -27.46
CA ALA A 127 -14.37 11.50 -27.43
C ALA A 127 -12.95 11.73 -26.87
N LEU A 128 -12.13 12.52 -27.57
CA LEU A 128 -10.78 12.88 -27.11
C LEU A 128 -10.77 13.54 -25.72
N SER A 129 -11.76 14.39 -25.43
CA SER A 129 -11.90 15.04 -24.12
C SER A 129 -12.28 14.07 -22.99
N ALA A 130 -12.92 12.95 -23.32
CA ALA A 130 -13.19 11.88 -22.36
C ALA A 130 -11.93 11.08 -22.08
N TRP A 131 -11.11 10.79 -23.10
CA TRP A 131 -9.81 10.11 -22.93
C TRP A 131 -8.87 10.85 -21.98
N SER A 132 -8.68 12.16 -22.15
CA SER A 132 -7.83 12.95 -21.24
C SER A 132 -8.34 12.97 -19.78
N ARG A 133 -9.67 12.82 -19.59
CA ARG A 133 -10.26 12.72 -18.25
C ARG A 133 -9.99 11.36 -17.62
N LEU A 134 -10.15 10.29 -18.39
CA LEU A 134 -9.89 8.92 -17.95
C LEU A 134 -8.41 8.73 -17.59
N GLU A 135 -7.50 9.25 -18.41
CA GLU A 135 -6.06 9.21 -18.15
C GLU A 135 -5.68 9.95 -16.87
N ARG A 136 -6.27 11.13 -16.64
CA ARG A 136 -6.05 11.89 -15.40
C ARG A 136 -6.57 11.13 -14.18
N HIS A 137 -7.74 10.52 -14.29
CA HIS A 137 -8.32 9.72 -13.20
C HIS A 137 -7.44 8.49 -12.91
N PHE A 138 -6.99 7.80 -13.96
CA PHE A 138 -6.05 6.68 -13.85
C PHE A 138 -4.77 7.10 -13.15
N THR A 139 -4.18 8.23 -13.55
CA THR A 139 -2.94 8.74 -12.96
C THR A 139 -3.05 8.96 -11.46
N GLN A 140 -4.19 9.52 -11.01
CA GLN A 140 -4.45 9.76 -9.59
C GLN A 140 -4.57 8.45 -8.80
N GLU A 141 -5.39 7.51 -9.29
CA GLU A 141 -5.62 6.22 -8.64
C GLU A 141 -4.36 5.34 -8.64
N TYR A 142 -3.67 5.27 -9.77
CA TYR A 142 -2.42 4.54 -9.90
C TYR A 142 -1.35 5.10 -8.95
N GLY A 143 -1.15 6.42 -8.94
CA GLY A 143 -0.21 7.06 -8.02
C GLY A 143 -0.54 6.81 -6.55
N ALA A 144 -1.82 6.84 -6.17
CA ALA A 144 -2.25 6.52 -4.81
C ALA A 144 -1.93 5.07 -4.43
N LEU A 145 -2.18 4.10 -5.33
CA LEU A 145 -1.88 2.69 -5.11
C LEU A 145 -0.36 2.45 -4.99
N ILE A 146 0.45 3.10 -5.84
CA ILE A 146 1.91 2.98 -5.77
C ILE A 146 2.41 3.53 -4.45
N ASN A 147 1.96 4.71 -4.03
CA ASN A 147 2.35 5.28 -2.73
C ASN A 147 2.03 4.36 -1.56
N ARG A 148 0.87 3.70 -1.57
CA ARG A 148 0.49 2.72 -0.55
C ARG A 148 1.42 1.49 -0.57
N LEU A 149 1.72 0.97 -1.76
CA LEU A 149 2.64 -0.15 -1.91
C LEU A 149 4.06 0.20 -1.45
N MET A 150 4.54 1.41 -1.76
CA MET A 150 5.84 1.93 -1.30
C MET A 150 5.91 2.06 0.22
N ASN A 151 4.78 2.37 0.87
CA ASN A 151 4.66 2.38 2.32
C ASN A 151 4.51 0.99 2.95
N GLY A 152 4.54 -0.08 2.14
CA GLY A 152 4.42 -1.46 2.60
C GLY A 152 2.98 -1.92 2.88
N GLU A 153 1.97 -1.15 2.47
CA GLU A 153 0.58 -1.60 2.54
C GLU A 153 0.31 -2.68 1.49
N GLN A 154 -0.49 -3.68 1.85
CA GLN A 154 -0.98 -4.66 0.88
C GLN A 154 -2.10 -4.05 0.06
N LEU A 155 -2.03 -4.24 -1.26
CA LEU A 155 -3.10 -3.92 -2.19
C LEU A 155 -4.20 -4.97 -2.03
N VAL A 156 -5.06 -4.75 -1.04
CA VAL A 156 -6.29 -5.54 -0.93
C VAL A 156 -7.24 -5.01 -1.98
N ALA A 157 -7.51 -5.82 -3.01
CA ALA A 157 -8.67 -5.59 -3.85
C ALA A 157 -9.89 -5.58 -2.92
N TYR A 158 -10.45 -4.40 -2.67
CA TYR A 158 -11.78 -4.31 -2.11
C TYR A 158 -12.70 -4.89 -3.18
N ALA A 159 -12.87 -6.21 -3.17
CA ALA A 159 -14.03 -6.86 -3.73
C ALA A 159 -15.20 -6.20 -3.01
N LEU A 160 -15.79 -5.21 -3.69
CA LEU A 160 -17.01 -4.51 -3.35
C LEU A 160 -17.27 -4.48 -1.84
N LEU A 161 -16.97 -3.35 -1.18
CA LEU A 161 -17.85 -2.94 -0.10
C LEU A 161 -19.25 -2.96 -0.72
N GLU A 162 -20.00 -4.01 -0.39
CA GLU A 162 -21.30 -4.32 -0.96
C GLU A 162 -22.10 -3.02 -0.89
N SER A 163 -22.38 -2.43 -2.05
CA SER A 163 -23.14 -1.19 -2.09
C SER A 163 -24.43 -1.44 -1.33
N ASP A 164 -24.81 -0.55 -0.41
CA ASP A 164 -26.05 -0.62 0.36
C ASP A 164 -27.31 -0.85 -0.51
N ARG A 165 -27.18 -0.65 -1.83
CA ARG A 165 -28.18 -0.90 -2.87
C ARG A 165 -28.50 -2.39 -3.16
N ASN A 166 -27.62 -3.33 -2.81
CA ASN A 166 -27.82 -4.77 -3.06
C ASN A 166 -28.36 -5.55 -1.84
N ARG A 167 -28.71 -4.86 -0.74
CA ARG A 167 -29.18 -5.56 0.46
C ARG A 167 -30.59 -6.12 0.32
N SER A 168 -30.80 -7.28 0.95
CA SER A 168 -32.11 -7.91 1.05
C SER A 168 -33.11 -6.97 1.73
N PRO A 169 -34.40 -7.00 1.35
CA PRO A 169 -35.46 -6.28 2.07
C PRO A 169 -35.48 -6.55 3.58
N ALA A 170 -35.03 -7.74 4.01
CA ALA A 170 -34.94 -8.11 5.42
C ALA A 170 -33.88 -7.29 6.18
N ASP A 171 -32.70 -7.09 5.59
CA ASP A 171 -31.61 -6.32 6.21
C ASP A 171 -31.96 -4.83 6.33
N LEU A 172 -32.70 -4.31 5.34
CA LEU A 172 -33.21 -2.93 5.37
C LEU A 172 -34.25 -2.74 6.47
N ALA A 173 -35.13 -3.74 6.68
CA ALA A 173 -36.12 -3.73 7.75
C ALA A 173 -35.45 -3.79 9.14
N GLU A 174 -34.44 -4.64 9.31
CA GLU A 174 -33.70 -4.75 10.57
C GLU A 174 -33.00 -3.44 10.93
N ARG A 175 -32.32 -2.80 9.97
CA ARG A 175 -31.69 -1.49 10.18
C ARG A 175 -32.69 -0.38 10.46
N ALA A 176 -33.82 -0.35 9.75
CA ALA A 176 -34.88 0.61 10.02
C ALA A 176 -35.42 0.42 11.45
N GLY A 177 -35.57 -0.82 11.89
CA GLY A 177 -35.88 -1.18 13.28
C GLY A 177 -34.83 -0.67 14.26
N HIS A 178 -33.56 -0.97 14.03
CA HIS A 178 -32.45 -0.54 14.90
C HIS A 178 -32.32 0.98 14.96
N ALA A 179 -32.54 1.67 13.84
CA ALA A 179 -32.54 3.13 13.77
C ALA A 179 -33.75 3.73 14.51
N ALA A 180 -34.93 3.13 14.39
CA ALA A 180 -36.12 3.55 15.14
C ALA A 180 -35.95 3.34 16.65
N VAL A 181 -35.41 2.20 17.06
CA VAL A 181 -35.07 1.91 18.47
C VAL A 181 -34.03 2.91 18.98
N ASN A 182 -32.94 3.14 18.25
CA ASN A 182 -31.92 4.11 18.66
C ASN A 182 -32.45 5.55 18.73
N ARG A 183 -33.37 5.93 17.84
CA ARG A 183 -34.05 7.24 17.91
C ARG A 183 -34.97 7.33 19.13
N ALA A 184 -35.73 6.27 19.43
CA ALA A 184 -36.59 6.21 20.61
C ALA A 184 -35.76 6.25 21.91
N VAL A 185 -34.65 5.53 21.97
CA VAL A 185 -33.69 5.53 23.10
C VAL A 185 -33.11 6.92 23.32
N LYS A 186 -32.72 7.63 22.24
CA LYS A 186 -32.24 9.02 22.32
C LYS A 186 -33.33 9.98 22.77
N ALA A 187 -34.55 9.88 22.23
CA ALA A 187 -35.67 10.73 22.59
C ALA A 187 -36.12 10.53 24.04
N ALA A 188 -36.03 9.31 24.55
CA ALA A 188 -36.31 8.99 25.94
C ALA A 188 -35.15 9.31 26.90
N GLY A 189 -34.01 9.81 26.39
CA GLY A 189 -32.86 10.21 27.20
C GLY A 189 -32.16 9.05 27.91
N LEU A 190 -32.31 7.80 27.43
CA LEU A 190 -31.69 6.65 28.08
C LEU A 190 -30.17 6.59 27.77
N PRO A 191 -29.31 6.46 28.80
CA PRO A 191 -27.87 6.41 28.61
C PRO A 191 -27.42 5.09 27.95
N HIS A 192 -26.35 5.17 27.16
CA HIS A 192 -25.82 4.06 26.33
C HIS A 192 -25.28 2.86 27.15
N ARG A 193 -24.99 3.06 28.44
CA ARG A 193 -24.82 1.99 29.44
C ARG A 193 -25.60 2.36 30.69
N MET A 194 -26.52 1.51 31.12
CA MET A 194 -27.21 1.69 32.39
C MET A 194 -26.28 1.32 33.54
N SER A 195 -25.97 2.30 34.39
CA SER A 195 -25.39 2.06 35.71
C SER A 195 -26.45 1.44 36.64
N SER A 196 -26.04 0.66 37.63
CA SER A 196 -26.92 0.08 38.65
C SER A 196 -27.79 1.14 39.33
N ALA A 197 -27.26 2.35 39.52
CA ALA A 197 -28.00 3.50 40.02
C ALA A 197 -29.17 3.89 39.09
N HIS A 198 -28.94 3.95 37.77
CA HIS A 198 -29.99 4.28 36.79
C HIS A 198 -31.05 3.19 36.66
N GLY A 199 -30.67 1.91 36.83
CA GLY A 199 -31.61 0.79 36.85
C GLY A 199 -32.57 0.85 38.03
N LEU A 200 -32.06 1.18 39.23
CA LEU A 200 -32.88 1.36 40.43
C LEU A 200 -33.86 2.55 40.31
N THR A 201 -33.45 3.66 39.71
CA THR A 201 -34.33 4.82 39.49
C THR A 201 -35.47 4.49 38.52
N ALA A 202 -35.20 3.74 37.45
CA ALA A 202 -36.21 3.31 36.49
C ALA A 202 -37.26 2.38 37.15
N LEU A 203 -36.82 1.42 37.97
CA LEU A 203 -37.70 0.53 38.72
C LEU A 203 -38.56 1.29 39.75
N ARG A 204 -37.96 2.27 40.45
CA ARG A 204 -38.69 3.09 41.43
C ARG A 204 -39.76 3.96 40.79
N ASN A 205 -39.52 4.49 39.59
CA ASN A 205 -40.50 5.24 38.82
C ASN A 205 -41.63 4.37 38.25
N ALA A 206 -41.33 3.10 37.93
CA ALA A 206 -42.34 2.14 37.48
C ALA A 206 -43.25 1.67 38.62
N VAL A 207 -42.72 1.55 39.84
CA VAL A 207 -43.47 1.11 41.03
C VAL A 207 -44.22 2.26 41.72
N GLY A 208 -43.79 3.52 41.52
CA GLY A 208 -44.43 4.71 42.10
C GLY A 208 -45.68 5.23 41.36
N LYS A 209 -46.16 4.52 40.33
CA LYS A 209 -47.44 4.79 39.67
C LYS A 209 -48.45 3.69 39.99
N THR A 210 -48.99 3.75 41.19
CA THR A 210 -50.27 3.16 41.60
C THR A 210 -51.01 4.20 42.40
#